data_AF-A0A1G7TZC4-F1
#
_entry.id   AF-A0A1G7TZC4-F1
#
_cell.length_a   1.000
_cell.length_b   1.000
_cell.length_c   1.000
_cell.angle_alpha   90.00
_cell.angle_beta   90.00
_cell.angle_gamma   90.00
#
_symmetry.space_group_name_H-M   'P 1'
#
loop_
_entity.id
_entity.type
_entity.pdbx_description
1 polymer ?
#
loop_
_entity_poly.entity_id
_entity_poly.type
_entity_poly.pdbx_seq_one_letter_code
_entity_poly.pdbx_strand_id
1 'polypeptide(L)'
;MIDELQHLKNLGKTSSQWLHAIGIHNPDDLRRYGAVDAYRAVRARGFRASKVLLYAIEGALLDIHWSELPATRKESLNLQLEQAANDGKI
;
A
#
# COMPACT_ATOMS: atom_id res chain seq x y z
N MET A 1 18.74 -9.19 10.98
CA MET A 1 17.34 -8.85 11.31
C MET A 1 16.53 -9.15 10.07
N ILE A 2 15.49 -9.96 10.18
CA ILE A 2 14.64 -10.32 9.03
C ILE A 2 13.59 -9.22 8.89
N ASP A 3 13.37 -8.74 7.67
CA ASP A 3 12.38 -7.70 7.39
C ASP A 3 10.98 -8.33 7.39
N GLU A 4 10.17 -7.99 8.39
CA GLU A 4 8.85 -8.57 8.59
C GLU A 4 7.86 -8.21 7.47
N LEU A 5 8.03 -7.07 6.81
CA LEU A 5 7.17 -6.68 5.69
C LEU A 5 7.40 -7.57 4.48
N GLN A 6 8.62 -8.09 4.28
CA GLN A 6 8.92 -9.02 3.19
C GLN A 6 8.29 -10.40 3.38
N HIS A 7 7.81 -10.72 4.58
CA HIS A 7 7.04 -11.95 4.83
C HIS A 7 5.56 -11.81 4.48
N LEU A 8 5.06 -10.58 4.35
CA LEU A 8 3.68 -10.36 3.92
C LEU A 8 3.53 -10.69 2.45
N LYS A 9 2.41 -11.32 2.08
CA LYS A 9 2.10 -11.60 0.68
C LYS A 9 2.18 -10.32 -0.15
N ASN A 10 2.69 -10.44 -1.38
CA ASN A 10 2.83 -9.37 -2.36
C ASN A 10 3.89 -8.30 -2.05
N LEU A 11 4.53 -8.31 -0.88
CA LEU A 11 5.56 -7.34 -0.52
C LEU A 11 6.95 -7.95 -0.67
N GLY A 12 7.70 -7.47 -1.65
CA GLY A 12 9.11 -7.81 -1.84
C GLY A 12 10.04 -6.77 -1.22
N LYS A 13 11.35 -6.92 -1.47
CA LYS A 13 12.39 -6.02 -1.00
C LYS A 13 12.12 -4.55 -1.32
N THR A 14 11.78 -4.22 -2.56
CA THR A 14 11.58 -2.83 -3.01
C THR A 14 10.37 -2.18 -2.34
N SER A 15 9.23 -2.87 -2.28
CA SER A 15 8.04 -2.35 -1.61
C SER A 15 8.26 -2.16 -0.11
N SER A 16 8.97 -3.09 0.54
CA SER A 16 9.30 -2.99 1.97
C SER A 16 10.25 -1.82 2.24
N GLN A 17 11.25 -1.60 1.38
CA GLN A 17 12.11 -0.42 1.46
C GLN A 17 11.33 0.90 1.31
N TRP A 18 10.36 0.96 0.41
CA TRP A 18 9.51 2.14 0.26
C TRP A 18 8.61 2.37 1.49
N LEU A 19 8.04 1.31 2.06
CA LEU A 19 7.25 1.37 3.29
C LEU A 19 8.11 1.85 4.47
N HIS A 20 9.31 1.33 4.63
CA HIS A 20 10.26 1.82 5.64
C HIS A 20 10.62 3.30 5.45
N ALA A 21 10.81 3.73 4.21
CA ALA A 21 11.14 5.13 3.91
C ALA A 21 10.02 6.13 4.24
N ILE A 22 8.79 5.65 4.49
CA ILE A 22 7.65 6.44 4.95
C ILE A 22 7.25 6.15 6.41
N GLY A 23 8.09 5.41 7.16
CA GLY A 23 7.89 5.15 8.59
C GLY A 23 7.04 3.92 8.93
N ILE A 24 6.74 3.05 7.96
CA ILE A 24 6.05 1.78 8.19
C ILE A 24 7.12 0.70 8.35
N HIS A 25 7.25 0.14 9.56
CA HIS A 25 8.34 -0.79 9.88
C HIS A 25 7.89 -2.23 10.08
N ASN A 26 6.61 -2.44 10.39
CA ASN A 26 6.07 -3.76 10.67
C ASN A 26 4.62 -3.88 10.14
N PRO A 27 4.04 -5.09 10.15
CA PRO A 27 2.66 -5.30 9.69
C PRO A 27 1.60 -4.50 10.45
N ASP A 28 1.81 -4.20 11.74
CA ASP A 28 0.86 -3.42 12.54
C ASP A 28 0.85 -1.94 12.14
N ASP A 29 2.00 -1.36 11.82
CA ASP A 29 2.08 -0.03 11.22
C ASP A 29 1.31 -0.02 9.89
N LEU A 30 1.52 -1.03 9.04
CA LEU A 30 0.86 -1.11 7.74
C LEU A 30 -0.67 -1.20 7.88
N ARG A 31 -1.16 -1.95 8.87
CA ARG A 31 -2.60 -2.03 9.20
C ARG A 31 -3.16 -0.71 9.68
N ARG A 32 -2.42 0.04 10.50
CA ARG A 32 -2.83 1.35 11.02
C ARG A 32 -2.91 2.39 9.91
N TYR A 33 -1.97 2.38 8.97
CA TYR A 33 -1.99 3.25 7.79
C TYR A 33 -3.09 2.85 6.81
N GLY A 34 -3.26 1.55 6.55
CA GLY A 34 -4.10 1.07 5.47
C GLY A 34 -3.48 1.28 4.08
N ALA A 35 -4.06 0.62 3.07
CA ALA A 35 -3.47 0.54 1.74
C ALA A 35 -3.39 1.88 1.00
N VAL A 36 -4.46 2.69 1.08
CA VAL A 36 -4.55 3.96 0.35
C VAL A 36 -3.54 4.97 0.89
N ASP A 37 -3.48 5.16 2.21
CA ASP A 37 -2.57 6.16 2.80
C ASP A 37 -1.11 5.73 2.76
N ALA A 38 -0.81 4.44 2.94
CA ALA A 38 0.54 3.93 2.71
C ALA A 38 1.00 4.18 1.26
N TYR A 39 0.15 3.87 0.27
CA TYR A 39 0.45 4.15 -1.14
C TYR A 39 0.63 5.65 -1.42
N ARG A 40 -0.24 6.51 -0.88
CA ARG A 40 -0.14 7.97 -1.03
C ARG A 40 1.16 8.51 -0.42
N ALA A 41 1.53 8.07 0.77
CA ALA A 41 2.78 8.46 1.41
C ALA A 41 4.00 8.03 0.59
N VAL A 42 4.01 6.81 0.04
CA VAL A 42 5.07 6.35 -0.89
C VAL A 42 5.18 7.26 -2.11
N ARG A 43 4.04 7.63 -2.72
CA ARG A 43 3.99 8.55 -3.86
C ARG A 43 4.46 9.95 -3.49
N ALA A 44 4.01 10.48 -2.36
CA ALA A 44 4.39 11.81 -1.84
C ALA A 44 5.88 11.90 -1.52
N ARG A 45 6.50 10.77 -1.13
CA ARG A 45 7.95 10.67 -0.91
C ARG A 45 8.78 10.77 -2.21
N GLY A 46 8.13 10.76 -3.38
CA GLY A 46 8.75 10.89 -4.70
C GLY A 46 8.99 9.56 -5.42
N PHE A 47 8.60 8.42 -4.83
CA PHE A 47 8.76 7.13 -5.48
C PHE A 47 7.75 6.94 -6.62
N ARG A 48 8.23 6.39 -7.75
CA ARG A 48 7.40 6.08 -8.93
C ARG A 48 6.62 4.76 -8.74
N ALA A 49 5.87 4.64 -7.65
CA ALA A 49 5.02 3.48 -7.40
C ALA A 49 3.85 3.45 -8.38
N SER A 50 3.52 2.26 -8.90
CA SER A 50 2.34 2.01 -9.72
C SER A 50 1.14 1.60 -8.86
N LYS A 51 -0.07 1.60 -9.43
CA LYS A 51 -1.28 1.10 -8.74
C LYS A 51 -1.17 -0.36 -8.29
N VAL A 52 -0.24 -1.15 -8.84
CA VAL A 52 0.04 -2.51 -8.36
C VAL A 52 0.49 -2.49 -6.90
N LEU A 53 1.25 -1.47 -6.46
CA LEU A 53 1.64 -1.35 -5.05
C LEU A 53 0.43 -1.17 -4.14
N LEU A 54 -0.55 -0.36 -4.54
CA LEU A 54 -1.79 -0.17 -3.78
C LEU A 54 -2.51 -1.52 -3.57
N TYR A 55 -2.64 -2.31 -4.64
CA TYR A 55 -3.27 -3.63 -4.57
C TYR A 55 -2.41 -4.65 -3.82
N ALA A 56 -1.08 -4.57 -3.93
CA ALA A 56 -0.15 -5.42 -3.20
C ALA A 56 -0.27 -5.19 -1.69
N ILE A 57 -0.35 -3.93 -1.25
CA ILE A 57 -0.56 -3.59 0.16
C ILE A 57 -1.92 -4.10 0.63
N GLU A 58 -3.00 -3.88 -0.13
CA GLU A 58 -4.31 -4.42 0.25
C GLU A 58 -4.31 -5.95 0.35
N GLY A 59 -3.72 -6.64 -0.64
CA GLY A 59 -3.59 -8.10 -0.62
C GLY A 59 -2.74 -8.59 0.56
N ALA A 60 -1.70 -7.84 0.94
CA ALA A 60 -0.90 -8.11 2.13
C ALA A 60 -1.74 -8.02 3.42
N LEU A 61 -2.59 -7.00 3.54
CA LEU A 61 -3.46 -6.80 4.69
C LEU A 61 -4.56 -7.86 4.81
N LEU A 62 -5.03 -8.39 3.68
CA LEU A 62 -6.06 -9.43 3.60
C LEU A 62 -5.49 -10.85 3.51
N ASP A 63 -4.17 -11.01 3.50
CA ASP A 63 -3.46 -12.27 3.26
C ASP A 63 -3.89 -13.04 1.99
N ILE A 64 -4.10 -12.32 0.88
CA ILE A 64 -4.42 -12.90 -0.44
C ILE A 64 -3.48 -12.36 -1.53
N HIS A 65 -3.31 -13.09 -2.63
CA HIS A 65 -2.52 -12.56 -3.74
C HIS A 65 -3.26 -11.37 -4.39
N TRP A 66 -2.55 -10.29 -4.72
CA TRP A 66 -3.18 -9.05 -5.20
C TRP A 66 -4.02 -9.23 -6.49
N SER A 67 -3.71 -10.24 -7.30
CA SER A 67 -4.50 -10.55 -8.49
C SER A 67 -5.90 -11.07 -8.15
N GLU A 68 -6.04 -11.77 -7.02
CA GLU A 68 -7.27 -12.39 -6.52
C GLU A 68 -8.21 -11.39 -5.83
N LEU A 69 -7.73 -10.17 -5.56
CA LEU A 69 -8.59 -9.09 -5.07
C LEU A 69 -9.79 -8.90 -6.01
N PRO A 70 -11.03 -8.93 -5.48
CA PRO A 70 -12.23 -8.69 -6.27
C PRO A 70 -12.15 -7.37 -7.03
N ALA A 71 -12.70 -7.33 -8.25
CA ALA A 71 -12.72 -6.11 -9.07
C ALA A 71 -13.35 -4.93 -8.30
N THR A 72 -14.44 -5.17 -7.59
CA THR A 72 -15.13 -4.18 -6.75
C THR A 72 -14.24 -3.63 -5.63
N ARG A 73 -13.35 -4.45 -5.04
CA ARG A 73 -12.40 -3.96 -4.03
C ARG A 73 -11.32 -3.08 -4.67
N LYS A 74 -10.79 -3.47 -5.83
CA LYS A 74 -9.83 -2.65 -6.58
C LYS A 74 -10.44 -1.30 -7.00
N GLU A 75 -11.70 -1.31 -7.46
CA GLU A 75 -12.45 -0.10 -7.78
C GLU A 75 -12.65 0.79 -6.55
N SER A 76 -13.07 0.22 -5.41
CA SER A 76 -13.19 0.97 -4.16
C SER A 76 -11.88 1.64 -3.73
N LEU A 77 -10.75 0.93 -3.83
CA LEU A 77 -9.43 1.50 -3.53
C LEU A 77 -9.06 2.65 -4.49
N ASN A 78 -9.38 2.52 -5.78
CA ASN A 78 -9.15 3.58 -6.75
C ASN A 78 -9.99 4.82 -6.45
N LEU A 79 -11.27 4.64 -6.12
CA LEU A 79 -12.16 5.73 -5.77
C LEU A 79 -11.70 6.45 -4.50
N GLN A 80 -11.32 5.71 -3.45
CA GLN A 80 -10.76 6.28 -2.22
C GLN A 80 -9.48 7.07 -2.50
N LEU A 81 -8.59 6.54 -3.35
CA LEU A 81 -7.36 7.22 -3.76
C LEU A 81 -7.65 8.53 -4.50
N GLU A 82 -8.66 8.54 -5.38
CA GLU A 82 -9.08 9.73 -6.14
C GLU A 82 -9.72 10.79 -5.23
N GLN A 83 -10.58 10.37 -4.30
CA GLN A 83 -11.20 11.26 -3.31
C GLN A 83 -10.14 11.93 -2.42
N ALA A 84 -9.22 11.14 -1.87
CA ALA A 84 -8.13 11.65 -1.03
C ALA A 84 -7.13 12.54 -1.78
N ALA A 85 -7.10 12.48 -3.13
CA ALA A 85 -6.32 13.40 -3.96
C ALA A 85 -7.06 14.74 -4.20
N ASN A 86 -8.38 14.75 -4.10
CA ASN A 86 -9.21 15.94 -4.25
C ASN A 86 -9.29 16.75 -2.95
N ASP A 87 -9.31 16.07 -1.79
CA ASP A 87 -9.36 16.72 -0.47
C ASP A 87 -8.12 17.58 -0.16
N GLY A 88 -6.98 17.30 -0.79
CA GLY A 88 -5.75 18.09 -0.64
C GLY A 88 -5.61 19.28 -1.59
N LYS A 89 -6.65 19.59 -2.39
CA LYS A 89 -6.63 20.67 -3.41
C LYS A 89 -7.50 21.89 -3.05
N ILE A 90 -7.92 22.04 -1.80
CA ILE A 90 -8.72 23.18 -1.32
C ILE A 90 -7.84 24.23 -0.66
#